data_AF-A0A352UMK1-F1
#
_entry.id   AF-A0A352UMK1-F1
#
_cell.length_a   1.000
_cell.length_b   1.000
_cell.length_c   1.000
_cell.angle_alpha   90.00
_cell.angle_beta   90.00
_cell.angle_gamma   90.00
#
_symmetry.space_group_name_H-M   'P 1'
#
loop_
_entity.id
_entity.type
_entity.pdbx_description
1 polymer ?
#
loop_
_entity_poly.entity_id
_entity_poly.type
_entity_poly.pdbx_seq_one_letter_code
_entity_poly.pdbx_strand_id
1 'polypeptide(L)'
;VDGTNIERNLYLTTQLIETGVPVVIAVNMIDLVRKKGDEIDLEKLGAALGCKAMETSALKSEGSLAVAEAAVALVKSGGEQAEVPPIFSGSVEHALAHIEESIEGMVEARFLRWYAIKLFERDEQVVAE
;
A
#
# COMPACT_ATOMS: atom_id res chain seq x y z
N VAL A 1 6.72 6.12 -5.47
CA VAL A 1 7.73 5.68 -4.49
C VAL A 1 9.11 5.94 -5.07
N ASP A 2 9.98 6.68 -4.38
CA ASP A 2 11.38 6.84 -4.79
C ASP A 2 12.17 5.56 -4.46
N GLY A 3 12.67 4.87 -5.49
CA GLY A 3 13.43 3.62 -5.34
C GLY A 3 14.78 3.80 -4.64
N THR A 4 15.36 5.00 -4.64
CA THR A 4 16.63 5.28 -3.95
C THR A 4 16.47 5.45 -2.44
N ASN A 5 15.23 5.61 -1.95
CA ASN A 5 14.89 5.72 -0.54
C ASN A 5 13.56 4.99 -0.26
N ILE A 6 13.52 3.70 -0.62
CA ILE A 6 12.28 2.94 -0.66
C ILE A 6 11.68 2.76 0.73
N GLU A 7 12.48 2.44 1.75
CA GLU A 7 12.03 2.21 3.13
C GLU A 7 11.19 3.38 3.67
N ARG A 8 11.69 4.62 3.54
CA ARG A 8 10.96 5.81 3.98
C ARG A 8 9.69 6.05 3.17
N ASN A 9 9.71 5.74 1.88
CA ASN A 9 8.55 5.94 1.01
C ASN A 9 7.45 4.90 1.26
N LEU A 10 7.83 3.69 1.69
CA LEU A 10 6.87 2.62 1.97
C LEU A 10 5.99 2.92 3.18
N TYR A 11 6.42 3.78 4.11
CA TYR A 11 5.59 4.19 5.25
C TYR A 11 4.26 4.82 4.83
N LEU A 12 4.27 5.79 3.89
CA LEU A 12 3.02 6.34 3.36
C LEU A 12 2.27 5.30 2.50
N THR A 13 3.01 4.42 1.85
CA THR A 13 2.44 3.42 0.95
C THR A 13 1.58 2.41 1.71
N THR A 14 2.01 1.94 2.89
CA THR A 14 1.23 1.03 3.73
C THR A 14 -0.08 1.67 4.17
N GLN A 15 -0.04 2.95 4.59
CA GLN A 15 -1.25 3.68 4.99
C GLN A 15 -2.26 3.83 3.85
N LEU A 16 -1.79 4.06 2.62
CA LEU A 16 -2.66 4.13 1.44
C LEU A 16 -3.29 2.77 1.13
N ILE A 17 -2.52 1.69 1.23
CA ILE A 17 -3.00 0.32 1.00
C ILE A 17 -4.08 -0.04 2.04
N GLU A 18 -3.91 0.37 3.30
CA GLU A 18 -4.89 0.12 4.37
C GLU A 18 -6.25 0.77 4.10
N THR A 19 -6.34 1.81 3.27
CA THR A 19 -7.63 2.45 2.92
C THR A 19 -8.54 1.56 2.06
N GLY A 20 -8.06 0.42 1.57
CA GLY A 20 -8.82 -0.46 0.68
C GLY A 20 -9.03 0.10 -0.73
N VAL A 21 -8.44 1.25 -1.06
CA VAL A 21 -8.42 1.78 -2.43
C VAL A 21 -7.40 0.98 -3.26
N PRO A 22 -7.75 0.52 -4.48
CA PRO A 22 -6.83 -0.27 -5.30
C PRO A 22 -5.53 0.48 -5.64
N VAL A 23 -4.38 -0.07 -5.26
CA VAL A 23 -3.06 0.56 -5.42
C VAL A 23 -2.20 -0.12 -6.49
N VAL A 24 -1.53 0.70 -7.30
CA VAL A 24 -0.36 0.30 -8.11
C VAL A 24 0.84 1.17 -7.71
N ILE A 25 1.94 0.54 -7.32
CA ILE A 25 3.16 1.24 -6.90
C ILE A 25 4.04 1.52 -8.11
N ALA A 26 4.25 2.80 -8.41
CA ALA A 26 5.31 3.27 -9.28
C ALA A 26 6.62 3.43 -8.48
N VAL A 27 7.55 2.51 -8.63
CA VAL A 27 8.91 2.64 -8.08
C VAL A 27 9.74 3.45 -9.08
N ASN A 28 9.93 4.73 -8.78
CA ASN A 28 10.60 5.70 -9.62
C ASN A 28 12.10 5.78 -9.31
N MET A 29 12.85 6.46 -10.19
CA MET A 29 14.31 6.60 -10.13
C MET A 29 15.05 5.26 -10.26
N ILE A 30 14.47 4.28 -10.98
CA ILE A 30 15.10 2.96 -11.15
C ILE A 30 16.46 3.03 -11.85
N ASP A 31 16.68 4.05 -12.68
CA ASP A 31 17.97 4.32 -13.32
C ASP A 31 19.07 4.65 -12.30
N LEU A 32 18.74 5.39 -11.23
CA LEU A 32 19.67 5.70 -10.16
C LEU A 32 19.92 4.49 -9.25
N VAL A 33 18.90 3.68 -8.98
CA VAL A 33 19.01 2.41 -8.24
C VAL A 33 20.00 1.49 -8.96
N ARG A 34 19.75 1.21 -10.25
CA ARG A 34 20.64 0.38 -11.10
C ARG A 34 22.05 0.95 -11.18
N LYS A 35 22.20 2.28 -11.31
CA LYS A 35 23.52 2.94 -11.37
C LYS A 35 24.33 2.78 -10.07
N LYS A 36 23.67 2.66 -8.91
CA LYS A 36 24.33 2.37 -7.63
C LYS A 36 24.72 0.91 -7.46
N GLY A 37 24.21 0.02 -8.32
CA GLY A 37 24.41 -1.43 -8.22
C GLY A 37 23.39 -2.14 -7.33
N ASP A 38 22.36 -1.43 -6.87
CA ASP A 38 21.26 -1.99 -6.10
C ASP A 38 20.20 -2.60 -7.04
N GLU A 39 19.46 -3.59 -6.55
CA GLU A 39 18.35 -4.23 -7.26
C GLU A 39 17.12 -4.30 -6.34
N ILE A 40 15.95 -3.99 -6.89
CA ILE A 40 14.68 -4.08 -6.17
C ILE A 40 13.85 -5.17 -6.84
N ASP A 41 13.56 -6.22 -6.07
CA ASP A 41 12.66 -7.29 -6.48
C ASP A 41 11.20 -6.81 -6.38
N LEU A 42 10.66 -6.30 -7.49
CA LEU A 42 9.32 -5.72 -7.55
C LEU A 42 8.22 -6.77 -7.39
N GLU A 43 8.47 -8.02 -7.79
CA GLU A 43 7.49 -9.10 -7.60
C GLU A 43 7.33 -9.42 -6.11
N LYS A 44 8.44 -9.59 -5.39
CA LYS A 44 8.40 -9.80 -3.93
C LYS A 44 7.83 -8.60 -3.20
N LEU A 45 8.21 -7.38 -3.60
CA LEU A 45 7.67 -6.16 -3.01
C LEU A 45 6.16 -6.09 -3.19
N GLY A 46 5.67 -6.34 -4.41
CA GLY A 46 4.25 -6.35 -4.71
C GLY A 46 3.49 -7.40 -3.90
N ALA A 47 4.01 -8.63 -3.84
CA ALA A 47 3.41 -9.71 -3.06
C ALA A 47 3.36 -9.38 -1.57
N ALA A 48 4.43 -8.81 -1.00
CA ALA A 48 4.49 -8.43 0.42
C ALA A 48 3.53 -7.28 0.77
N LEU A 49 3.14 -6.46 -0.20
CA LEU A 49 2.25 -5.32 -0.02
C LEU A 49 0.83 -5.57 -0.56
N GLY A 50 0.54 -6.77 -1.06
CA GLY A 50 -0.76 -7.10 -1.66
C GLY A 50 -1.11 -6.21 -2.86
N CYS A 51 -0.14 -5.69 -3.61
CA CYS A 51 -0.38 -4.77 -4.72
C CYS A 51 0.60 -5.00 -5.88
N LYS A 52 0.33 -4.38 -7.05
CA LYS A 52 1.28 -4.44 -8.17
C LYS A 52 2.34 -3.37 -7.99
N ALA A 53 3.62 -3.76 -7.99
CA ALA A 53 4.75 -2.83 -8.08
C ALA A 53 5.39 -2.86 -9.47
N MET A 54 5.74 -1.69 -10.00
CA MET A 54 6.30 -1.52 -11.33
C MET A 54 7.41 -0.47 -11.31
N GLU A 55 8.46 -0.69 -12.09
CA GLU A 55 9.54 0.26 -12.25
C GLU A 55 9.16 1.42 -13.17
N THR A 56 9.71 2.58 -12.86
CA THR A 56 9.61 3.78 -13.68
C THR A 56 10.92 4.56 -13.62
N SER A 57 11.25 5.27 -14.70
CA SER A 57 12.24 6.34 -14.69
C SER A 57 11.64 7.55 -15.38
N ALA A 58 11.25 8.54 -14.58
CA ALA A 58 10.75 9.81 -15.12
C ALA A 58 11.78 10.50 -16.03
N LEU A 59 13.08 10.41 -15.68
CA LEU A 59 14.17 10.99 -16.46
C LEU A 59 14.33 10.31 -17.83
N LYS A 60 14.10 9.00 -17.90
CA LYS A 60 14.16 8.22 -19.15
C LYS A 60 12.81 8.10 -19.85
N SER A 61 11.74 8.69 -19.30
CA SER A 61 10.36 8.51 -19.76
C SER A 61 9.96 7.04 -19.88
N GLU A 62 10.42 6.22 -18.94
CA GLU A 62 10.23 4.77 -18.91
C GLU A 62 9.14 4.39 -17.91
N GLY A 63 8.23 3.50 -18.30
CA GLY A 63 7.24 2.86 -17.42
C GLY A 63 6.06 3.74 -16.97
N SER A 64 6.11 5.07 -17.12
CA SER A 64 5.07 5.98 -16.62
C SER A 64 3.68 5.71 -17.24
N LEU A 65 3.61 5.54 -18.56
CA LEU A 65 2.36 5.20 -19.24
C LEU A 65 1.86 3.81 -18.83
N ALA A 66 2.75 2.83 -18.77
CA ALA A 66 2.40 1.45 -18.41
C ALA A 66 1.85 1.34 -16.97
N VAL A 67 2.39 2.12 -16.03
CA VAL A 67 1.84 2.23 -14.66
C VAL A 67 0.44 2.84 -14.66
N ALA A 68 0.24 3.92 -15.41
CA ALA A 68 -1.08 4.57 -15.50
C ALA A 68 -2.12 3.62 -16.11
N GLU A 69 -1.76 2.91 -17.17
CA GLU A 69 -2.60 1.89 -17.78
C GLU A 69 -2.89 0.73 -16.82
N ALA A 70 -1.92 0.29 -16.04
CA ALA A 70 -2.12 -0.75 -15.03
C ALA A 70 -3.10 -0.31 -13.94
N ALA A 71 -3.02 0.94 -13.48
CA ALA A 71 -3.96 1.49 -12.50
C ALA A 71 -5.39 1.55 -13.06
N VAL A 72 -5.55 2.00 -14.31
CA VAL A 72 -6.86 2.00 -14.99
C VAL A 72 -7.40 0.58 -15.18
N ALA A 73 -6.53 -0.36 -15.57
CA ALA A 73 -6.92 -1.76 -15.76
C ALA A 73 -7.38 -2.41 -14.44
N LEU A 74 -6.69 -2.15 -13.33
CA LEU A 74 -7.04 -2.66 -12.01
C LEU A 74 -8.46 -2.25 -11.58
N VAL A 75 -8.82 -0.99 -11.79
CA VAL A 75 -10.17 -0.51 -11.49
C VAL A 75 -11.20 -1.15 -12.43
N LYS A 76 -10.88 -1.28 -13.72
CA LYS A 76 -11.77 -1.91 -14.70
C LYS A 76 -12.02 -3.40 -14.46
N SER A 77 -11.07 -4.11 -13.84
CA SER A 77 -11.22 -5.53 -13.49
C SER A 77 -11.96 -5.77 -12.17
N GLY A 78 -12.64 -4.76 -11.63
CA GLY A 78 -13.43 -4.86 -10.39
C GLY A 78 -12.74 -4.24 -9.18
N GLY A 79 -11.49 -3.76 -9.31
CA GLY A 79 -10.77 -3.15 -8.19
C GLY A 79 -10.48 -4.11 -7.04
N GLU A 80 -10.59 -5.42 -7.25
CA GLU A 80 -10.21 -6.39 -6.24
C GLU A 80 -8.69 -6.39 -6.11
N GLN A 81 -8.24 -5.87 -4.97
CA GLN A 81 -6.86 -5.97 -4.53
C GLN A 81 -6.74 -7.18 -3.62
N ALA A 82 -5.58 -7.84 -3.62
CA ALA A 82 -5.31 -8.92 -2.67
C ALA A 82 -5.47 -8.38 -1.23
N GLU A 83 -5.95 -9.22 -0.31
CA GLU A 83 -5.98 -8.87 1.11
C GLU A 83 -4.60 -8.35 1.53
N VAL A 84 -4.62 -7.20 2.21
CA VAL A 84 -3.40 -6.60 2.74
C VAL A 84 -2.86 -7.58 3.79
N PRO A 85 -1.66 -8.14 3.60
CA PRO A 85 -1.13 -9.08 4.57
C PRO A 85 -0.94 -8.39 5.92
N PRO A 86 -1.13 -9.11 7.05
CA PRO A 86 -0.87 -8.55 8.38
C PRO A 86 0.63 -8.24 8.51
N ILE A 87 0.96 -6.94 8.57
CA ILE A 87 2.34 -6.44 8.63
C ILE A 87 2.82 -6.16 10.06
N PHE A 88 1.93 -6.17 11.05
CA PHE A 88 2.30 -5.89 12.43
C PHE A 88 2.67 -7.16 13.19
N SER A 89 3.29 -6.99 14.36
CA SER A 89 3.55 -8.11 15.28
C SER A 89 2.25 -8.78 15.73
N GLY A 90 2.30 -10.08 16.06
CA GLY A 90 1.11 -10.84 16.44
C GLY A 90 0.30 -10.26 17.60
N SER A 91 0.93 -9.58 18.56
CA SER A 91 0.22 -8.90 19.66
C SER A 91 -0.57 -7.68 19.18
N VAL A 92 -0.03 -6.94 18.20
CA VAL A 92 -0.71 -5.79 17.60
C VAL A 92 -1.83 -6.29 16.70
N GLU A 93 -1.58 -7.29 15.87
CA GLU A 93 -2.61 -7.92 15.03
C GLU A 93 -3.78 -8.45 15.85
N HIS A 94 -3.49 -9.08 17.00
CA HIS A 94 -4.54 -9.52 17.92
C HIS A 94 -5.38 -8.36 18.47
N ALA A 95 -4.74 -7.25 18.84
CA ALA A 95 -5.45 -6.06 19.30
C ALA A 95 -6.30 -5.42 18.19
N LEU A 96 -5.77 -5.35 16.96
CA LEU A 96 -6.50 -4.84 15.80
C LEU A 96 -7.72 -5.71 15.50
N ALA A 97 -7.60 -7.04 15.54
CA ALA A 97 -8.74 -7.95 15.32
C ALA A 97 -9.89 -7.70 16.31
N HIS A 98 -9.59 -7.49 17.61
CA HIS A 98 -10.62 -7.14 18.59
C HIS A 98 -11.31 -5.80 18.30
N ILE A 99 -10.56 -4.82 17.77
CA ILE A 99 -11.11 -3.52 17.38
C ILE A 99 -11.98 -3.69 16.14
N GLU A 100 -11.52 -4.44 15.14
CA GLU A 100 -12.27 -4.77 13.91
C GLU A 100 -13.62 -5.42 14.27
N GLU A 101 -13.62 -6.46 15.11
CA GLU A 101 -14.86 -7.11 15.59
C GLU A 101 -15.80 -6.14 16.31
N SER A 102 -15.25 -5.15 17.03
CA SER A 102 -16.04 -4.18 17.79
C SER A 102 -16.69 -3.10 16.92
N ILE A 103 -16.10 -2.78 15.77
CA ILE A 103 -16.58 -1.74 14.85
C ILE A 103 -17.17 -2.31 13.55
N GLU A 104 -17.19 -3.63 13.42
CA GLU A 104 -17.77 -4.32 12.27
C GLU A 104 -19.23 -3.90 12.07
N GLY A 105 -19.59 -3.53 10.84
CA GLY A 105 -20.92 -3.03 10.49
C GLY A 105 -21.21 -1.59 10.91
N MET A 106 -20.31 -0.93 11.67
CA MET A 106 -20.41 0.52 11.95
C MET A 106 -19.73 1.37 10.88
N VAL A 107 -18.72 0.80 10.21
CA VAL A 107 -17.98 1.42 9.10
C VAL A 107 -18.15 0.59 7.83
N GLU A 108 -17.90 1.19 6.67
CA GLU A 108 -17.88 0.44 5.41
C GLU A 108 -16.80 -0.65 5.47
N ALA A 109 -17.12 -1.88 5.03
CA ALA A 109 -16.23 -3.04 5.14
C ALA A 109 -14.83 -2.80 4.57
N ARG A 110 -14.73 -2.02 3.47
CA ARG A 110 -13.44 -1.66 2.85
C ARG A 110 -12.53 -0.80 3.73
N PHE A 111 -13.08 -0.08 4.71
CA PHE A 111 -12.33 0.79 5.63
C PHE A 111 -12.16 0.19 7.01
N LEU A 112 -12.70 -1.02 7.26
CA LEU A 112 -12.70 -1.66 8.58
C LEU A 112 -11.30 -1.70 9.21
N ARG A 113 -10.34 -2.23 8.45
CA ARG A 113 -8.94 -2.34 8.85
C ARG A 113 -8.31 -0.97 9.16
N TRP A 114 -8.56 0.01 8.30
CA TRP A 114 -8.02 1.37 8.45
C TRP A 114 -8.54 2.04 9.72
N TYR A 115 -9.86 2.00 9.96
CA TYR A 115 -10.47 2.54 11.17
C TYR A 115 -9.94 1.83 12.41
N ALA A 116 -9.77 0.50 12.37
CA ALA A 116 -9.21 -0.23 13.49
C ALA A 116 -7.78 0.22 13.85
N ILE A 117 -6.93 0.43 12.84
CA ILE A 117 -5.58 0.97 13.02
C ILE A 117 -5.63 2.38 13.59
N LYS A 118 -6.48 3.26 13.05
CA LYS A 118 -6.58 4.66 13.50
C LYS A 118 -7.11 4.79 14.93
N LEU A 119 -8.07 3.96 15.31
CA LEU A 119 -8.56 3.88 16.68
C LEU A 119 -7.49 3.35 17.62
N PHE A 120 -6.71 2.34 17.20
CA PHE A 120 -5.56 1.85 17.95
C PHE A 120 -4.49 2.92 18.17
N GLU A 121 -4.23 3.75 17.15
CA GLU A 121 -3.34 4.92 17.20
C GLU A 121 -3.90 6.08 18.03
N ARG A 122 -5.18 6.03 18.41
CA ARG A 122 -5.93 7.12 19.05
C ARG A 122 -5.92 8.41 18.22
N ASP A 123 -6.10 8.25 16.91
CA ASP A 123 -6.22 9.37 15.99
C ASP A 123 -7.39 10.28 16.40
N GLU A 124 -7.10 11.55 16.70
CA GLU A 124 -8.08 12.49 17.25
C GLU A 124 -9.25 12.77 16.30
N GLN A 125 -9.01 12.72 14.98
CA GLN A 125 -10.05 12.99 14.00
C GLN A 125 -11.01 11.81 13.90
N VAL A 126 -10.46 10.59 13.86
CA VAL A 126 -11.26 9.37 13.78
C VAL A 126 -12.05 9.11 15.06
N VAL A 127 -11.49 9.45 16.23
CA VAL A 127 -12.22 9.32 17.51
C VAL A 127 -13.36 10.35 17.65
N ALA A 128 -13.28 11.47 16.93
CA ALA A 128 -14.29 12.52 16.96
C ALA A 128 -15.42 12.36 15.93
N GLU A 129 -15.25 11.45 14.96
CA GLU A 129 -16.24 11.09 13.94
C GLU A 129 -17.31 10.14 14.49
#